data_AF-A0A2V9SYZ5-F1
#
_entry.id   AF-A0A2V9SYZ5-F1
#
_cell.length_a   1.000
_cell.length_b   1.000
_cell.length_c   1.000
_cell.angle_alpha   90.00
_cell.angle_beta   90.00
_cell.angle_gamma   90.00
#
_symmetry.space_group_name_H-M   'P 1'
#
loop_
_entity.id
_entity.type
_entity.pdbx_description
1 polymer ?
#
loop_
_entity_poly.entity_id
_entity_poly.type
_entity_poly.pdbx_seq_one_letter_code
_entity_poly.pdbx_strand_id
1 'polypeptide(L)'
;MIGVVSNSRHASDYSQGVRAMADFARKCLDNWVLTVNGSFEQHQKMIRATLAKRAYELFELRGREHGLHLEDWVIAEQELVHHNLNGNSSGFCILVDCPRDPGIITILSVTSRSLLVFQSRAMADHNPELIAVHLLPENIHPEQTAVDAVDGVLQVHLPKQRNKRRK
;
A
#
# COMPACT_ATOMS: atom_id res chain seq x y z
N MET A 1 39.69 -19.86 -28.48
CA MET A 1 38.59 -19.32 -29.31
C MET A 1 37.44 -20.29 -29.10
N ILE A 2 36.48 -20.05 -28.22
CA ILE A 2 35.37 -19.09 -28.31
C ILE A 2 35.07 -18.56 -26.90
N GLY A 3 35.02 -17.24 -26.72
CA GLY A 3 34.55 -16.60 -25.49
C GLY A 3 33.04 -16.39 -25.57
N VAL A 4 32.30 -16.81 -24.55
CA VAL A 4 30.88 -16.48 -24.37
C VAL A 4 30.83 -15.32 -23.37
N VAL A 5 30.53 -14.14 -23.90
CA VAL A 5 30.18 -12.95 -23.11
C VAL A 5 28.71 -13.07 -22.73
N SER A 6 28.42 -13.23 -21.45
CA SER A 6 27.06 -13.11 -20.91
C SER A 6 26.97 -11.84 -20.08
N ASN A 7 26.27 -10.88 -20.67
CA ASN A 7 26.04 -9.51 -20.25
C ASN A 7 25.20 -9.44 -18.95
N SER A 8 25.83 -9.18 -17.80
CA SER A 8 25.18 -8.98 -16.50
C SER A 8 24.94 -7.50 -16.23
N ARG A 9 23.91 -6.92 -16.84
CA ARG A 9 23.51 -5.52 -16.58
C ARG A 9 22.01 -5.34 -16.50
N HIS A 10 21.35 -6.03 -15.55
CA HIS A 10 19.99 -5.67 -15.12
C HIS A 10 19.60 -6.10 -13.69
N ALA A 11 20.52 -6.61 -12.87
CA ALA A 11 20.23 -7.06 -11.50
C ALA A 11 20.56 -6.02 -10.39
N SER A 12 21.04 -4.83 -10.76
CA SER A 12 21.63 -3.86 -9.83
C SER A 12 20.60 -2.96 -9.14
N ASP A 13 19.55 -2.50 -9.85
CA ASP A 13 18.62 -1.50 -9.29
C ASP A 13 17.61 -2.10 -8.31
N TYR A 14 17.18 -3.34 -8.55
CA TYR A 14 16.24 -4.04 -7.66
C TYR A 14 16.88 -4.37 -6.31
N SER A 15 18.14 -4.82 -6.32
CA SER A 15 18.87 -5.18 -5.10
C SER A 15 19.23 -3.96 -4.26
N GLN A 16 19.49 -2.81 -4.89
CA GLN A 16 19.77 -1.55 -4.18
C GLN A 16 18.54 -0.97 -3.49
N GLY A 17 17.36 -1.07 -4.11
CA GLY A 17 16.08 -0.71 -3.49
C GLY A 17 15.72 -1.59 -2.29
N VAL A 18 15.90 -2.91 -2.40
CA VAL A 18 15.66 -3.87 -1.31
C VAL A 18 16.65 -3.67 -0.14
N ARG A 19 17.91 -3.36 -0.43
CA ARG A 19 18.92 -3.07 0.61
C ARG A 19 18.64 -1.77 1.35
N ALA A 20 18.22 -0.72 0.62
CA ALA A 20 17.79 0.54 1.21
C ALA A 20 16.53 0.35 2.10
N MET A 21 15.58 -0.50 1.67
CA MET A 21 14.41 -0.87 2.47
C MET A 21 14.78 -1.65 3.74
N ALA A 22 15.75 -2.58 3.65
CA ALA A 22 16.23 -3.35 4.80
C ALA A 22 17.00 -2.50 5.83
N ASP A 23 17.84 -1.57 5.37
CA ASP A 23 18.57 -0.64 6.24
C ASP A 23 17.65 0.41 6.87
N PHE A 24 16.59 0.81 6.16
CA PHE A 24 15.53 1.66 6.72
C PHE A 24 14.68 0.91 7.75
N ALA A 25 14.30 -0.34 7.48
CA ALA A 25 13.59 -1.20 8.43
C ALA A 25 14.37 -1.40 9.74
N ARG A 26 15.70 -1.53 9.66
CA ARG A 26 16.59 -1.63 10.83
C ARG A 26 16.67 -0.33 11.64
N LYS A 27 16.41 0.82 11.02
CA LYS A 27 16.34 2.13 11.69
C LYS A 27 14.95 2.42 12.28
N CYS A 28 13.93 1.74 11.77
CA CYS A 28 12.54 1.79 12.22
C CYS A 28 12.18 0.72 13.28
N LEU A 29 13.16 0.04 13.88
CA LEU A 29 12.89 -0.97 14.92
C LEU A 29 12.18 -0.41 16.17
N ASP A 30 12.14 0.92 16.35
CA ASP A 30 11.31 1.58 17.37
C ASP A 30 9.94 2.08 16.83
N ASN A 31 9.72 2.05 15.50
CA ASN A 31 8.48 2.49 14.83
C ASN A 31 8.03 1.45 13.78
N TRP A 32 7.07 0.59 14.12
CA TRP A 32 6.49 -0.47 13.25
C TRP A 32 5.69 0.03 12.04
N VAL A 33 5.82 1.32 11.69
CA VAL A 33 5.10 1.97 10.60
C VAL A 33 6.07 2.72 9.69
N LEU A 34 6.01 2.41 8.40
CA LEU A 34 6.76 3.13 7.37
C LEU A 34 5.80 3.96 6.52
N THR A 35 6.00 5.28 6.44
CA THR A 35 5.27 6.11 5.49
C THR A 35 6.14 6.37 4.26
N VAL A 36 5.63 6.02 3.07
CA VAL A 36 6.32 6.22 1.80
C VAL A 36 5.45 7.02 0.84
N ASN A 37 6.06 7.92 0.08
CA ASN A 37 5.36 8.61 -1.00
C ASN A 37 5.30 7.71 -2.23
N GLY A 38 4.08 7.42 -2.69
CA GLY A 38 3.83 6.69 -3.93
C GLY A 38 3.62 7.62 -5.13
N SER A 39 3.62 7.05 -6.33
CA SER A 39 3.08 7.72 -7.52
C SER A 39 1.66 7.22 -7.82
N PHE A 40 0.85 8.07 -8.44
CA PHE A 40 -0.53 7.73 -8.81
C PHE A 40 -0.59 6.50 -9.72
N GLU A 41 0.27 6.44 -10.74
CA GLU A 41 0.34 5.32 -11.69
C GLU A 41 0.73 4.02 -10.99
N GLN A 42 1.70 4.08 -10.07
CA GLN A 42 2.12 2.91 -9.30
C GLN A 42 0.99 2.42 -8.40
N HIS A 43 0.27 3.33 -7.73
CA HIS A 43 -0.91 2.96 -6.93
C HIS A 43 -1.98 2.29 -7.79
N GLN A 44 -2.33 2.85 -8.96
CA GLN A 44 -3.31 2.22 -9.85
C GLN A 44 -2.88 0.82 -10.30
N LYS A 45 -1.60 0.64 -10.64
CA LYS A 45 -1.06 -0.66 -11.04
C LYS A 45 -1.15 -1.69 -9.90
N MET A 46 -0.78 -1.30 -8.69
CA MET A 46 -0.82 -2.18 -7.51
C MET A 46 -2.26 -2.54 -7.14
N ILE A 47 -3.18 -1.57 -7.10
CA ILE A 47 -4.61 -1.83 -6.83
C ILE A 47 -5.17 -2.83 -7.84
N ARG A 48 -4.97 -2.59 -9.15
CA ARG A 48 -5.47 -3.49 -10.20
C ARG A 48 -4.89 -4.90 -10.10
N ALA A 49 -3.58 -5.02 -9.84
CA ALA A 49 -2.93 -6.32 -9.71
C ALA A 49 -3.46 -7.10 -8.51
N THR A 50 -3.64 -6.44 -7.36
CA THR A 50 -4.17 -7.08 -6.16
C THR A 50 -5.63 -7.48 -6.30
N LEU A 51 -6.48 -6.61 -6.87
CA LEU A 51 -7.89 -6.93 -7.15
C LEU A 51 -8.00 -8.12 -8.11
N ALA A 52 -7.19 -8.15 -9.18
CA ALA A 52 -7.17 -9.26 -10.12
C ALA A 52 -6.72 -10.57 -9.46
N LYS A 53 -5.68 -10.53 -8.62
CA LYS A 53 -5.23 -11.70 -7.85
C LYS A 53 -6.36 -12.21 -6.95
N ARG A 54 -7.02 -11.31 -6.22
CA ARG A 54 -8.06 -11.68 -5.27
C ARG A 54 -9.32 -12.22 -5.96
N ALA A 55 -9.77 -11.60 -7.05
CA ALA A 55 -10.87 -12.10 -7.86
C ALA A 55 -10.58 -13.51 -8.42
N TYR A 56 -9.33 -13.76 -8.83
CA TYR A 56 -8.91 -15.09 -9.27
C TYR A 56 -8.95 -16.12 -8.13
N GLU A 57 -8.51 -15.76 -6.93
CA GLU A 57 -8.63 -16.63 -5.74
C GLU A 57 -10.10 -16.99 -5.43
N LEU A 58 -11.02 -16.03 -5.57
CA LEU A 58 -12.46 -16.25 -5.38
C LEU A 58 -13.03 -17.20 -6.45
N PHE A 59 -12.63 -17.03 -7.71
CA PHE A 59 -12.95 -17.95 -8.81
C PHE A 59 -12.51 -19.39 -8.50
N GLU A 60 -11.29 -19.57 -7.97
CA GLU A 60 -10.79 -20.88 -7.58
C GLU A 60 -11.57 -21.47 -6.40
N LEU A 61 -11.86 -20.65 -5.38
CA LEU A 61 -12.56 -21.07 -4.17
C LEU A 61 -13.97 -21.60 -4.46
N ARG A 62 -14.67 -21.00 -5.44
CA ARG A 62 -16.00 -21.44 -5.86
C ARG A 62 -15.99 -22.56 -6.91
N GLY A 63 -14.84 -23.20 -7.15
CA GLY A 63 -14.74 -24.37 -8.02
C GLY A 63 -14.56 -24.06 -9.50
N ARG A 64 -14.08 -22.87 -9.86
CA ARG A 64 -13.71 -22.47 -11.23
C ARG A 64 -14.87 -22.44 -12.23
N GLU A 65 -16.09 -22.24 -11.74
CA GLU A 65 -17.26 -22.06 -12.60
C GLU A 65 -17.14 -20.75 -13.40
N HIS A 66 -17.41 -20.78 -14.70
CA HIS A 66 -17.27 -19.60 -15.54
C HIS A 66 -18.55 -18.76 -15.50
N GLY A 67 -18.44 -17.46 -15.82
CA GLY A 67 -19.60 -16.56 -15.92
C GLY A 67 -19.77 -15.58 -14.76
N LEU A 68 -19.11 -15.79 -13.62
CA LEU A 68 -19.22 -14.92 -12.43
C LEU A 68 -17.98 -14.03 -12.17
N HIS A 69 -17.20 -13.76 -13.21
CA HIS A 69 -15.95 -13.01 -13.10
C HIS A 69 -16.14 -11.56 -12.63
N LEU A 70 -17.28 -10.94 -12.95
CA LEU A 70 -17.60 -9.59 -12.50
C LEU A 70 -17.95 -9.59 -11.01
N GLU A 71 -18.68 -10.60 -10.56
CA GLU A 71 -19.04 -10.80 -9.15
C GLU A 71 -17.79 -11.05 -8.32
N ASP A 72 -16.88 -11.92 -8.77
CA ASP A 72 -15.59 -12.15 -8.12
C ASP A 72 -14.77 -10.85 -8.01
N TRP A 73 -14.79 -10.02 -9.06
CA TRP A 73 -14.13 -8.72 -9.03
C TRP A 73 -14.77 -7.74 -8.03
N VAL A 74 -16.10 -7.66 -8.02
CA VAL A 74 -16.84 -6.77 -7.10
C VAL A 74 -16.62 -7.20 -5.65
N ILE A 75 -16.60 -8.50 -5.36
CA ILE A 75 -16.30 -9.01 -4.02
C ILE A 75 -14.86 -8.64 -3.63
N ALA A 76 -13.89 -8.85 -4.53
CA ALA A 76 -12.50 -8.44 -4.27
C ALA A 76 -12.38 -6.93 -4.00
N GLU A 77 -13.12 -6.10 -4.72
CA GLU A 77 -13.17 -4.66 -4.48
C GLU A 77 -13.78 -4.32 -3.12
N GLN A 78 -14.87 -4.98 -2.72
CA GLN A 78 -15.52 -4.78 -1.42
C GLN A 78 -14.63 -5.20 -0.25
N GLU A 79 -13.82 -6.24 -0.41
CA GLU A 79 -12.88 -6.70 0.62
C GLU A 79 -11.70 -5.73 0.80
N LEU A 80 -11.18 -5.14 -0.28
CA LEU A 80 -9.93 -4.37 -0.26
C LEU A 80 -10.12 -2.85 -0.27
N VAL A 81 -11.19 -2.34 -0.86
CA VAL A 81 -11.37 -0.90 -1.11
C VAL A 81 -12.33 -0.29 -0.11
N HIS A 82 -11.83 0.69 0.65
CA HIS A 82 -12.60 1.43 1.63
C HIS A 82 -12.83 2.88 1.17
N HIS A 83 -14.10 3.27 1.18
CA HIS A 83 -14.55 4.62 0.84
C HIS A 83 -14.97 5.46 2.06
N ASN A 84 -15.10 4.82 3.22
CA ASN A 84 -15.55 5.47 4.45
C ASN A 84 -14.39 6.21 5.09
N LEU A 85 -14.32 7.52 4.87
CA LEU A 85 -13.30 8.40 5.43
C LEU A 85 -13.96 9.39 6.39
N ASN A 86 -13.51 9.40 7.64
CA ASN A 86 -13.89 10.45 8.58
C ASN A 86 -13.04 11.69 8.28
N GLY A 87 -13.65 12.70 7.67
CA GLY A 87 -12.97 13.92 7.25
C GLY A 87 -13.66 15.18 7.74
N ASN A 88 -12.89 16.25 7.92
CA ASN A 88 -13.39 17.59 8.17
C ASN A 88 -12.91 18.54 7.05
N SER A 89 -13.02 19.86 7.26
CA SER A 89 -12.56 20.86 6.30
C SER A 89 -11.03 20.93 6.16
N SER A 90 -10.27 20.38 7.11
CA SER A 90 -8.81 20.41 7.12
C SER A 90 -8.13 19.14 6.58
N GLY A 91 -8.79 17.99 6.66
CA GLY A 91 -8.15 16.71 6.33
C GLY A 91 -9.08 15.51 6.47
N PHE A 92 -8.50 14.34 6.21
CA PHE A 92 -9.08 13.03 6.53
C PHE A 92 -8.32 12.40 7.70
N CYS A 93 -9.02 11.60 8.49
CA CYS A 93 -8.44 10.72 9.50
C CYS A 93 -8.84 9.28 9.17
N ILE A 94 -7.85 8.42 9.00
CA ILE A 94 -8.05 6.99 8.71
C ILE A 94 -7.49 6.19 9.88
N LEU A 95 -8.28 5.26 10.38
CA LEU A 95 -7.85 4.30 11.39
C LEU A 95 -7.36 3.05 10.68
N VAL A 96 -6.14 2.64 10.96
CA VAL A 96 -5.55 1.41 10.44
C VAL A 96 -5.17 0.53 11.60
N ASP A 97 -5.68 -0.69 11.63
CA ASP A 97 -5.31 -1.66 12.66
C ASP A 97 -3.83 -2.01 12.52
N CYS A 98 -3.06 -1.81 13.59
CA CYS A 98 -1.69 -2.28 13.66
C CYS A 98 -1.68 -3.65 14.33
N PRO A 99 -1.13 -4.69 13.67
CA PRO A 99 -0.90 -5.95 14.35
C PRO A 99 -0.04 -5.72 15.60
N ARG A 100 -0.44 -6.32 16.72
CA ARG A 100 0.36 -6.31 17.96
C ARG A 100 1.58 -7.24 17.89
N ASP A 101 1.68 -8.01 16.81
CA ASP A 101 2.82 -8.89 16.54
C ASP A 101 4.02 -8.04 16.07
N PRO A 102 5.12 -7.97 16.85
CA PRO A 102 6.32 -7.21 16.47
C PRO A 102 7.02 -7.79 15.23
N GLY A 103 6.65 -9.01 14.81
CA GLY A 103 7.10 -9.61 13.56
C GLY A 103 6.38 -9.05 12.33
N ILE A 104 5.39 -8.16 12.46
CA ILE A 104 4.67 -7.57 11.33
C ILE A 104 4.92 -6.07 11.27
N ILE A 105 5.33 -5.60 10.11
CA ILE A 105 5.54 -4.19 9.80
C ILE A 105 4.37 -3.71 8.95
N THR A 106 3.78 -2.58 9.34
CA THR A 106 2.76 -1.90 8.54
C THR A 106 3.42 -0.82 7.68
N ILE A 107 3.12 -0.79 6.38
CA ILE A 107 3.66 0.19 5.44
C ILE A 107 2.50 0.98 4.85
N LEU A 108 2.55 2.30 4.99
CA LEU A 108 1.58 3.24 4.45
C LEU A 108 2.18 3.90 3.20
N SER A 109 1.65 3.59 2.02
CA SER A 109 2.02 4.28 0.79
C SER A 109 0.98 5.33 0.47
N VAL A 110 1.39 6.60 0.40
CA VAL A 110 0.49 7.74 0.27
C VAL A 110 0.73 8.48 -1.04
N THR A 111 -0.36 8.80 -1.74
CA THR A 111 -0.39 9.75 -2.86
C THR A 111 -1.40 10.86 -2.57
N SER A 112 -1.53 11.84 -3.48
CA SER A 112 -2.53 12.89 -3.35
C SER A 112 -3.98 12.38 -3.34
N ARG A 113 -4.25 11.16 -3.85
CA ARG A 113 -5.60 10.61 -4.05
C ARG A 113 -5.84 9.24 -3.44
N SER A 114 -4.84 8.62 -2.86
CA SER A 114 -5.00 7.30 -2.24
C SER A 114 -3.96 7.01 -1.18
N LEU A 115 -4.38 6.26 -0.17
CA LEU A 115 -3.54 5.61 0.82
C LEU A 115 -3.64 4.09 0.59
N LEU A 116 -2.51 3.42 0.47
CA LEU A 116 -2.41 1.96 0.44
C LEU A 116 -1.76 1.48 1.73
N VAL A 117 -2.34 0.45 2.33
CA VAL A 117 -1.82 -0.17 3.55
C VAL A 117 -1.28 -1.54 3.19
N PHE A 118 0.00 -1.74 3.45
CA PHE A 118 0.65 -3.04 3.31
C PHE A 118 1.04 -3.61 4.66
N GLN A 119 1.08 -4.93 4.73
CA GLN A 119 1.72 -5.66 5.80
C GLN A 119 2.87 -6.49 5.24
N SER A 120 3.97 -6.52 5.97
CA SER A 120 5.11 -7.37 5.67
C SER A 120 5.58 -8.02 6.95
N ARG A 121 5.89 -9.32 6.89
CA ARG A 121 6.50 -10.01 8.02
C ARG A 121 8.00 -9.71 8.03
N ALA A 122 8.49 -9.11 9.11
CA ALA A 122 9.91 -8.92 9.35
C ALA A 122 10.61 -10.29 9.18
N MET A 123 11.60 -10.34 8.30
CA MET A 123 12.39 -11.54 7.96
C MET A 123 11.74 -12.56 6.99
N ALA A 124 10.58 -12.27 6.41
CA ALA A 124 10.09 -13.08 5.29
C ALA A 124 10.62 -12.53 3.95
N ASP A 125 11.09 -13.40 3.06
CA ASP A 125 11.50 -13.06 1.69
C ASP A 125 10.29 -12.77 0.76
N HIS A 126 9.15 -12.41 1.37
CA HIS A 126 7.88 -12.19 0.71
C HIS A 126 7.67 -10.70 0.51
N ASN A 127 7.19 -10.34 -0.69
CA ASN A 127 6.76 -8.98 -0.97
C ASN A 127 5.65 -8.57 0.01
N PRO A 128 5.62 -7.30 0.47
CA PRO A 128 4.53 -6.79 1.29
C PRO A 128 3.18 -7.05 0.64
N GLU A 129 2.22 -7.52 1.43
CA GLU A 129 0.86 -7.78 1.00
C GLU A 129 0.02 -6.51 1.14
N LEU A 130 -0.69 -6.13 0.08
CA LEU A 130 -1.65 -5.02 0.11
C LEU A 130 -2.92 -5.49 0.82
N ILE A 131 -3.18 -4.95 2.01
CA ILE A 131 -4.32 -5.36 2.84
C ILE A 131 -5.50 -4.40 2.78
N ALA A 132 -5.26 -3.13 2.44
CA ALA A 132 -6.33 -2.14 2.33
C ALA A 132 -5.99 -1.02 1.35
N VAL A 133 -7.02 -0.50 0.68
CA VAL A 133 -6.97 0.60 -0.26
C VAL A 133 -7.96 1.67 0.18
N HIS A 134 -7.47 2.86 0.46
CA HIS A 134 -8.31 4.02 0.74
C HIS A 134 -8.25 5.01 -0.42
N LEU A 135 -9.36 5.16 -1.13
CA LEU A 135 -9.49 6.16 -2.20
C LEU A 135 -9.98 7.47 -1.60
N LEU A 136 -9.18 8.54 -1.74
CA LEU A 136 -9.46 9.84 -1.16
C LEU A 136 -10.32 10.66 -2.13
N PRO A 137 -11.41 11.30 -1.67
CA PRO A 137 -12.32 12.07 -2.52
C PRO A 137 -11.75 13.45 -2.88
N GLU A 138 -10.81 13.98 -2.10
CA GLU A 138 -10.12 15.26 -2.35
C GLU A 138 -8.60 15.08 -2.36
N ASN A 139 -7.89 16.00 -3.01
CA ASN A 139 -6.42 15.99 -2.99
C ASN A 139 -5.90 16.28 -1.58
N ILE A 140 -4.88 15.55 -1.17
CA ILE A 140 -4.13 15.78 0.08
C ILE A 140 -2.69 16.25 -0.20
N HIS A 141 -1.99 16.68 0.85
CA HIS A 141 -0.54 16.88 0.86
C HIS A 141 0.16 15.62 1.43
N PRO A 142 0.68 14.70 0.59
CA PRO A 142 1.25 13.43 1.08
C PRO A 142 2.42 13.65 2.03
N GLU A 143 3.26 14.65 1.76
CA GLU A 143 4.43 15.01 2.57
C GLU A 143 4.08 15.56 3.96
N GLN A 144 2.82 15.95 4.18
CA GLN A 144 2.32 16.43 5.48
C GLN A 144 1.50 15.35 6.20
N THR A 145 1.54 14.11 5.71
CA THR A 145 0.90 12.99 6.40
C THR A 145 1.55 12.78 7.75
N ALA A 146 0.74 12.72 8.80
CA ALA A 146 1.18 12.37 10.14
C ALA A 146 0.54 11.04 10.56
N VAL A 147 1.25 10.27 11.37
CA VAL A 147 0.79 8.98 11.86
C VAL A 147 1.03 8.92 13.36
N ASP A 148 -0.05 8.73 14.11
CA ASP A 148 0.00 8.55 15.56
C ASP A 148 -0.42 7.11 15.90
N ALA A 149 0.38 6.41 16.70
CA ALA A 149 0.03 5.07 17.18
C ALA A 149 -0.57 5.17 18.58
N VAL A 150 -1.84 4.76 18.73
CA VAL A 150 -2.58 4.80 19.98
C VAL A 150 -3.25 3.46 20.21
N ASP A 151 -2.89 2.76 21.29
CA ASP A 151 -3.50 1.50 21.73
C ASP A 151 -3.54 0.36 20.68
N GLY A 152 -2.58 0.34 19.75
CA GLY A 152 -2.50 -0.66 18.67
C GLY A 152 -3.29 -0.29 17.42
N VAL A 153 -3.79 0.93 17.32
CA VAL A 153 -4.41 1.51 16.12
C VAL A 153 -3.55 2.66 15.64
N LEU A 154 -3.31 2.72 14.33
CA LEU A 154 -2.66 3.85 13.68
C LEU A 154 -3.72 4.86 13.27
N GLN A 155 -3.57 6.09 13.75
CA GLN A 155 -4.34 7.24 13.29
C GLN A 155 -3.54 7.95 12.21
N VAL A 156 -3.98 7.81 10.96
CA VAL A 156 -3.34 8.41 9.80
C VAL A 156 -4.04 9.72 9.47
N HIS A 157 -3.35 10.83 9.68
CA HIS A 157 -3.84 12.17 9.43
C HIS A 157 -3.39 12.65 8.04
N LEU A 158 -4.36 12.88 7.16
CA LEU A 158 -4.17 13.21 5.75
C LEU A 158 -4.67 14.63 5.45
N PRO A 159 -3.81 15.67 5.53
CA PRO A 159 -4.23 17.05 5.36
C PRO A 159 -4.60 17.36 3.91
N LYS A 160 -5.77 18.01 3.72
CA LYS A 160 -6.26 18.39 2.39
C LYS A 160 -5.37 19.45 1.76
N GLN A 161 -5.16 19.34 0.45
CA GLN A 161 -4.53 20.38 -0.33
C GLN A 161 -5.49 21.56 -0.48
N ARG A 162 -5.17 22.69 0.18
CA ARG A 162 -5.99 23.90 0.05
C ARG A 162 -5.85 24.44 -1.37
N ASN A 163 -6.95 24.47 -2.11
CA ASN A 163 -7.04 25.26 -3.33
C ASN A 163 -6.91 26.73 -2.94
N LYS A 164 -5.80 27.39 -3.31
CA LYS A 164 -5.73 28.85 -3.26
C LYS A 164 -6.89 29.37 -4.10
N ARG A 165 -7.86 30.03 -3.46
CA ARG A 165 -8.93 30.74 -4.19
C ARG A 165 -8.22 31.68 -5.16
N ARG A 166 -8.41 31.47 -6.47
CA ARG A 166 -8.02 32.44 -7.49
C ARG A 166 -8.76 33.73 -7.12
N LYS A 167 -7.99 34.76 -6.76
CA LYS A 167 -8.52 36.13 -6.61
C LYS A 167 -8.87 36.67 -7.98
#